data_AF-A0A254S8R5-F1
#
_entry.id   AF-A0A254S8R5-F1
#
_cell.length_a   1.000
_cell.length_b   1.000
_cell.length_c   1.000
_cell.angle_alpha   90.00
_cell.angle_beta   90.00
_cell.angle_gamma   90.00
#
_symmetry.space_group_name_H-M   'P 1'
#
loop_
_entity.id
_entity.type
_entity.pdbx_description
1 polymer ?
#
loop_
_entity_poly.entity_id
_entity_poly.type
_entity_poly.pdbx_seq_one_letter_code
_entity_poly.pdbx_strand_id
1 'polypeptide(L)'
;MKSKVLFLSGIVFSSAISLLTGCAGSSSGENLEVPTNLPPICRDIDFVEQPDMREMCGVRTVKSRAYKNIPQQRYLIKPQETSIVKSGNMLELRFQNSLPLYLDGPIVDEMEFSQEKRLQKIKNTYDYHEIYNKGAERIRVFKMGIPTDQGNIYNFCFRIPEKKGNARTRSVAMGNHIEALSCADFDRLIEENAKTK
;
A
#
# COMPACT_ATOMS: atom_id res chain seq x y z
N MET A 1 -34.84 80.89 6.50
CA MET A 1 -34.36 80.22 5.28
C MET A 1 -33.25 79.24 5.64
N LYS A 2 -33.38 77.99 5.15
CA LYS A 2 -32.35 76.98 4.88
C LYS A 2 -31.65 76.25 6.05
N SER A 3 -32.10 75.00 6.19
CA SER A 3 -31.47 73.80 6.75
C SER A 3 -29.99 73.60 6.38
N LYS A 4 -29.21 73.00 7.30
CA LYS A 4 -28.16 72.03 6.97
C LYS A 4 -28.13 70.88 7.99
N VAL A 5 -28.25 69.71 7.41
CA VAL A 5 -28.10 68.35 7.92
C VAL A 5 -26.66 68.09 8.38
N LEU A 6 -26.48 67.32 9.46
CA LEU A 6 -25.38 66.37 9.57
C LEU A 6 -25.78 65.20 10.48
N PHE A 7 -26.22 64.13 9.83
CA PHE A 7 -26.25 62.77 10.33
C PHE A 7 -24.81 62.31 10.57
N LEU A 8 -24.54 61.72 11.74
CA LEU A 8 -23.40 60.82 11.94
C LEU A 8 -23.88 59.64 12.78
N SER A 9 -24.21 58.59 12.04
CA SER A 9 -24.45 57.23 12.50
C SER A 9 -23.16 56.66 13.12
N GLY A 10 -23.13 56.52 14.44
CA GLY A 10 -22.17 55.67 15.14
C GLY A 10 -22.61 54.21 15.09
N ILE A 11 -21.99 53.46 14.19
CA ILE A 11 -22.21 52.04 13.91
C ILE A 11 -21.57 51.18 15.01
N VAL A 12 -22.42 50.31 15.60
CA VAL A 12 -22.15 48.92 16.00
C VAL A 12 -21.11 48.69 17.11
N PHE A 13 -21.65 48.61 18.33
CA PHE A 13 -21.06 47.88 19.44
C PHE A 13 -20.85 46.41 19.02
N SER A 14 -19.58 46.05 18.87
CA SER A 14 -19.10 44.69 18.72
C SER A 14 -19.35 43.93 20.02
N SER A 15 -20.07 42.81 19.99
CA SER A 15 -19.95 41.65 20.89
C SER A 15 -21.17 40.73 20.75
N ALA A 16 -21.07 39.68 19.93
CA ALA A 16 -21.89 38.48 20.08
C ALA A 16 -21.26 37.30 19.34
N ILE A 17 -20.32 36.65 20.02
CA ILE A 17 -20.28 35.18 20.19
C ILE A 17 -20.43 34.40 18.88
N SER A 18 -19.32 34.29 18.15
CA SER A 18 -19.09 33.18 17.24
C SER A 18 -18.82 31.92 18.08
N LEU A 19 -19.88 31.17 18.36
CA LEU A 19 -19.80 29.75 18.73
C LEU A 19 -19.30 28.98 17.49
N LEU A 20 -18.01 29.10 17.21
CA LEU A 20 -17.29 28.08 16.45
C LEU A 20 -17.01 26.96 17.44
N THR A 21 -17.96 26.02 17.53
CA THR A 21 -17.68 24.65 17.95
C THR A 21 -16.69 24.06 16.96
N GLY A 22 -15.43 24.43 17.12
CA GLY A 22 -14.32 23.62 16.66
C GLY A 22 -14.49 22.27 17.34
N CYS A 23 -14.93 21.26 16.59
CA CYS A 23 -14.60 19.90 16.92
C CYS A 23 -13.08 19.85 16.99
N ALA A 24 -12.55 20.02 18.20
CA ALA A 24 -11.23 19.57 18.54
C ALA A 24 -11.23 18.08 18.20
N GLY A 25 -10.64 17.73 17.06
CA GLY A 25 -10.32 16.36 16.73
C GLY A 25 -9.54 15.80 17.90
N SER A 26 -10.23 15.03 18.73
CA SER A 26 -9.62 14.26 19.78
C SER A 26 -8.73 13.26 19.08
N SER A 27 -7.46 13.64 18.86
CA SER A 27 -6.41 12.65 18.68
C SER A 27 -6.28 11.96 20.04
N SER A 28 -7.19 11.04 20.34
CA SER A 28 -6.94 10.04 21.37
C SER A 28 -5.69 9.31 20.87
N GLY A 29 -4.54 9.69 21.44
CA GLY A 29 -3.23 9.14 21.15
C GLY A 29 -3.09 7.71 21.67
N GLU A 30 -4.11 6.87 21.42
CA GLU A 30 -4.03 5.45 21.64
C GLU A 30 -3.02 4.91 20.63
N ASN A 31 -1.87 4.49 21.13
CA ASN A 31 -0.90 3.76 20.33
C ASN A 31 -1.52 2.40 20.01
N LEU A 32 -2.24 2.32 18.89
CA LEU A 32 -2.84 1.09 18.38
C LEU A 32 -1.79 0.29 17.62
N GLU A 33 -1.66 -0.98 17.96
CA GLU A 33 -0.88 -1.93 17.17
C GLU A 33 -1.83 -2.74 16.30
N VAL A 34 -1.79 -2.42 15.01
CA VAL A 34 -2.60 -3.07 13.99
C VAL A 34 -1.76 -4.18 13.34
N PRO A 35 -2.13 -5.46 13.49
CA PRO A 35 -1.43 -6.59 12.89
C PRO A 35 -1.25 -6.43 11.38
N THR A 36 -0.23 -7.07 10.81
CA THR A 36 0.02 -7.06 9.36
C THR A 36 -0.90 -8.01 8.60
N ASN A 37 -1.16 -9.18 9.17
CA ASN A 37 -1.99 -10.20 8.55
C ASN A 37 -3.47 -10.04 8.91
N LEU A 38 -4.04 -8.89 8.56
CA LEU A 38 -5.47 -8.64 8.77
C LEU A 38 -6.33 -9.42 7.77
N PRO A 39 -7.46 -10.00 8.23
CA PRO A 39 -8.50 -10.52 7.34
C PRO A 39 -8.94 -9.45 6.34
N PRO A 40 -9.33 -9.80 5.09
CA PRO A 40 -9.73 -8.83 4.07
C PRO A 40 -10.74 -7.77 4.54
N ILE A 41 -11.71 -8.17 5.37
CA ILE A 41 -12.74 -7.29 5.92
C ILE A 41 -12.19 -6.22 6.88
N CYS A 42 -11.04 -6.47 7.51
CA CYS A 42 -10.45 -5.62 8.53
C CYS A 42 -9.43 -4.61 7.99
N ARG A 43 -9.06 -4.68 6.69
CA ARG A 43 -7.90 -3.96 6.14
C ARG A 43 -8.11 -2.46 5.97
N ASP A 44 -9.37 -2.07 5.75
CA ASP A 44 -9.76 -0.71 5.40
C ASP A 44 -10.49 -0.01 6.58
N ILE A 45 -10.40 -0.58 7.79
CA ILE A 45 -11.06 -0.06 9.00
C ILE A 45 -10.14 0.91 9.73
N ASP A 46 -10.62 2.13 9.98
CA ASP A 46 -10.00 3.00 10.96
C ASP A 46 -10.37 2.57 12.38
N PHE A 47 -9.46 1.87 13.03
CA PHE A 47 -9.66 1.39 14.39
C PHE A 47 -9.68 2.51 15.44
N VAL A 48 -9.23 3.73 15.13
CA VAL A 48 -9.40 4.86 16.06
C VAL A 48 -10.86 5.29 16.09
N GLU A 49 -11.50 5.38 14.93
CA GLU A 49 -12.91 5.74 14.80
C GLU A 49 -13.87 4.59 15.14
N GLN A 50 -13.44 3.34 14.92
CA GLN A 50 -14.23 2.12 15.17
C GLN A 50 -13.55 1.21 16.20
N PRO A 51 -13.63 1.56 17.50
CA PRO A 51 -12.93 0.82 18.55
C PRO A 51 -13.52 -0.58 18.82
N ASP A 52 -14.79 -0.78 18.51
CA ASP A 52 -15.51 -2.07 18.57
C ASP A 52 -14.93 -3.11 17.62
N MET A 53 -14.45 -2.69 16.44
CA MET A 53 -13.83 -3.57 15.47
C MET A 53 -12.43 -4.03 15.87
N ARG A 54 -11.80 -3.42 16.89
CA ARG A 54 -10.44 -3.74 17.31
C ARG A 54 -10.31 -5.18 17.78
N GLU A 55 -11.19 -5.62 18.68
CA GLU A 55 -11.13 -6.98 19.23
C GLU A 55 -11.40 -8.02 18.15
N MET A 56 -12.40 -7.78 17.29
CA MET A 56 -12.74 -8.67 16.18
C MET A 56 -11.61 -8.82 15.16
N CYS A 57 -10.87 -7.74 14.90
CA CYS A 57 -9.74 -7.72 13.98
C CYS A 57 -8.39 -8.00 14.66
N GLY A 58 -8.38 -8.34 15.96
CA GLY A 58 -7.17 -8.66 16.72
C GLY A 58 -6.22 -7.48 16.97
N VAL A 59 -6.70 -6.25 16.83
CA VAL A 59 -5.96 -5.00 17.09
C VAL A 59 -5.86 -4.79 18.60
N ARG A 60 -4.64 -4.59 19.09
CA ARG A 60 -4.37 -4.44 20.53
C ARG A 60 -3.97 -3.01 20.87
N THR A 61 -4.43 -2.53 22.02
CA THR A 61 -3.97 -1.28 22.62
C THR A 61 -2.66 -1.53 23.36
N VAL A 62 -1.55 -0.97 22.88
CA VAL A 62 -0.25 -1.18 23.53
C VAL A 62 0.01 -0.08 24.54
N LYS A 63 0.24 -0.45 25.80
CA LYS A 63 0.61 0.49 26.87
C LYS A 63 2.09 0.87 26.86
N SER A 64 2.93 0.15 26.12
CA SER A 64 4.39 0.37 26.07
C SER A 64 4.91 0.46 24.63
N ARG A 65 5.83 1.41 24.38
CA ARG A 65 6.49 1.65 23.08
C ARG A 65 7.61 0.66 22.73
N ALA A 66 7.68 -0.49 23.40
CA ALA A 66 8.84 -1.40 23.33
C ALA A 66 8.98 -2.14 21.98
N TYR A 67 7.98 -2.07 21.11
CA TYR A 67 7.99 -2.79 19.83
C TYR A 67 8.30 -1.85 18.66
N LYS A 68 9.58 -1.45 18.52
CA LYS A 68 10.04 -0.62 17.39
C LYS A 68 10.10 -1.35 16.04
N ASN A 69 9.96 -2.67 16.02
CA ASN A 69 10.18 -3.50 14.83
C ASN A 69 8.93 -4.24 14.35
N ILE A 70 7.73 -3.77 14.69
CA ILE A 70 6.49 -4.38 14.18
C ILE A 70 6.42 -4.08 12.68
N PRO A 71 6.28 -5.11 11.83
CA PRO A 71 6.14 -4.88 10.40
C PRO A 71 4.89 -4.04 10.12
N GLN A 72 4.97 -3.14 9.15
CA GLN A 72 3.86 -2.29 8.74
C GLN A 72 3.47 -2.64 7.31
N GLN A 73 2.17 -2.65 6.99
CA GLN A 73 1.69 -3.19 5.71
C GLN A 73 0.77 -2.22 4.98
N ARG A 74 0.96 -2.11 3.66
CA ARG A 74 0.07 -1.47 2.70
C ARG A 74 -0.32 -2.45 1.61
N TYR A 75 -1.51 -2.31 1.06
CA TYR A 75 -2.05 -3.24 0.06
C TYR A 75 -1.97 -2.65 -1.35
N LEU A 76 -1.64 -3.50 -2.31
CA LEU A 76 -1.70 -3.17 -3.74
C LEU A 76 -3.10 -3.46 -4.31
N ILE A 77 -3.46 -2.75 -5.39
CA ILE A 77 -4.68 -3.09 -6.14
C ILE A 77 -4.42 -4.27 -7.09
N LYS A 78 -3.21 -4.38 -7.66
CA LYS A 78 -2.87 -5.45 -8.61
C LYS A 78 -1.51 -6.10 -8.29
N PRO A 79 -1.37 -7.42 -8.38
CA PRO A 79 -2.46 -8.38 -8.32
C PRO A 79 -3.18 -8.29 -6.96
N GLN A 80 -4.39 -8.82 -6.87
CA GLN A 80 -5.15 -8.81 -5.63
C GLN A 80 -4.38 -9.50 -4.49
N GLU A 81 -4.66 -9.10 -3.26
CA GLU A 81 -4.08 -9.71 -2.05
C GLU A 81 -2.54 -9.65 -1.98
N THR A 82 -1.96 -8.74 -2.75
CA THR A 82 -0.53 -8.40 -2.71
C THR A 82 -0.33 -7.22 -1.79
N SER A 83 0.77 -7.24 -1.05
CA SER A 83 1.07 -6.21 -0.07
C SER A 83 2.53 -5.83 -0.05
N ILE A 84 2.79 -4.60 0.35
CA ILE A 84 4.12 -4.10 0.67
C ILE A 84 4.24 -4.05 2.17
N VAL A 85 5.28 -4.69 2.71
CA VAL A 85 5.56 -4.77 4.15
C VAL A 85 6.89 -4.09 4.45
N LYS A 86 6.88 -3.13 5.36
CA LYS A 86 8.08 -2.48 5.90
C LYS A 86 8.46 -3.11 7.24
N SER A 87 9.68 -3.58 7.38
CA SER A 87 10.24 -4.07 8.64
C SER A 87 11.62 -3.44 8.86
N GLY A 88 11.69 -2.50 9.80
CA GLY A 88 12.88 -1.65 9.95
C GLY A 88 13.20 -0.88 8.67
N ASN A 89 14.38 -1.12 8.10
CA ASN A 89 14.86 -0.49 6.87
C ASN A 89 14.66 -1.37 5.63
N MET A 90 13.91 -2.47 5.74
CA MET A 90 13.64 -3.37 4.62
C MET A 90 12.21 -3.19 4.13
N LEU A 91 12.05 -3.26 2.81
CA LEU A 91 10.76 -3.25 2.14
C LEU A 91 10.56 -4.57 1.38
N GLU A 92 9.45 -5.23 1.63
CA GLU A 92 9.12 -6.53 1.06
C GLU A 92 7.82 -6.46 0.27
N LEU A 93 7.83 -7.01 -0.93
CA LEU A 93 6.65 -7.31 -1.71
C LEU A 93 6.21 -8.76 -1.42
N ARG A 94 4.99 -8.90 -0.91
CA ARG A 94 4.42 -10.21 -0.52
C ARG A 94 3.21 -10.52 -1.38
N PHE A 95 3.32 -11.57 -2.18
CA PHE A 95 2.18 -12.19 -2.85
C PHE A 95 1.67 -13.38 -2.03
N GLN A 96 0.40 -13.72 -2.19
CA GLN A 96 -0.14 -14.93 -1.58
C GLN A 96 0.61 -16.17 -2.05
N ASN A 97 0.87 -17.08 -1.11
CA ASN A 97 1.53 -18.36 -1.37
C ASN A 97 2.85 -18.18 -2.14
N SER A 98 3.63 -17.17 -1.82
CA SER A 98 4.97 -16.95 -2.38
C SER A 98 5.92 -16.52 -1.28
N LEU A 99 7.22 -16.67 -1.53
CA LEU A 99 8.23 -16.08 -0.66
C LEU A 99 8.23 -14.55 -0.84
N PRO A 100 8.47 -13.77 0.23
CA PRO A 100 8.66 -12.34 0.13
C PRO A 100 9.78 -11.97 -0.86
N LEU A 101 9.57 -10.91 -1.63
CA LEU A 101 10.57 -10.35 -2.54
C LEU A 101 11.02 -9.00 -1.99
N TYR A 102 12.32 -8.76 -1.92
CA TYR A 102 12.84 -7.48 -1.45
C TYR A 102 12.71 -6.40 -2.52
N LEU A 103 12.27 -5.22 -2.09
CA LEU A 103 12.21 -4.01 -2.91
C LEU A 103 13.34 -3.09 -2.47
N ASP A 104 14.38 -3.03 -3.29
CA ASP A 104 15.56 -2.20 -3.03
C ASP A 104 15.48 -0.83 -3.73
N GLY A 105 16.32 0.10 -3.28
CA GLY A 105 16.47 1.43 -3.87
C GLY A 105 15.71 2.53 -3.12
N PRO A 106 15.54 3.72 -3.73
CA PRO A 106 14.98 4.90 -3.07
C PRO A 106 13.56 4.69 -2.53
N ILE A 107 12.79 3.77 -3.12
CA ILE A 107 11.42 3.45 -2.69
C ILE A 107 11.29 3.14 -1.19
N VAL A 108 12.34 2.61 -0.56
CA VAL A 108 12.35 2.22 0.86
C VAL A 108 12.06 3.41 1.79
N ASP A 109 12.56 4.58 1.39
CA ASP A 109 12.47 5.83 2.16
C ASP A 109 11.35 6.75 1.67
N GLU A 110 10.86 6.54 0.44
CA GLU A 110 9.79 7.35 -0.16
C GLU A 110 8.38 6.84 0.12
N MET A 111 8.26 5.65 0.71
CA MET A 111 6.99 5.06 1.10
C MET A 111 6.64 5.31 2.57
N GLU A 112 5.47 5.90 2.79
CA GLU A 112 4.91 6.14 4.11
C GLU A 112 4.00 5.00 4.56
N PHE A 113 4.02 4.72 5.86
CA PHE A 113 3.23 3.64 6.50
C PHE A 113 2.46 4.15 7.73
N SER A 114 2.12 5.44 7.75
CA SER A 114 1.20 6.02 8.75
C SER A 114 -0.17 5.32 8.69
N GLN A 115 -0.96 5.44 9.76
CA GLN A 115 -2.28 4.81 9.83
C GLN A 115 -3.17 5.21 8.64
N GLU A 116 -3.22 6.51 8.31
CA GLU A 116 -3.95 7.02 7.15
C GLU A 116 -3.50 6.37 5.84
N LYS A 117 -2.18 6.31 5.61
CA LYS A 117 -1.60 5.72 4.39
C LYS A 117 -1.82 4.21 4.30
N ARG A 118 -1.97 3.51 5.43
CA ARG A 118 -2.26 2.07 5.50
C ARG A 118 -3.67 1.72 5.06
N LEU A 119 -4.63 2.62 5.25
CA LEU A 119 -6.01 2.47 4.76
C LEU A 119 -6.11 2.70 3.24
N GLN A 120 -5.13 3.38 2.65
CA GLN A 120 -5.09 3.68 1.23
C GLN A 120 -4.41 2.56 0.43
N LYS A 121 -5.18 1.88 -0.43
CA LYS A 121 -4.63 0.92 -1.40
C LYS A 121 -3.78 1.62 -2.45
N ILE A 122 -2.61 1.06 -2.73
CA ILE A 122 -1.67 1.60 -3.70
C ILE A 122 -2.12 1.21 -5.12
N LYS A 123 -2.37 2.22 -5.94
CA LYS A 123 -2.80 2.08 -7.35
C LYS A 123 -1.59 1.80 -8.24
N ASN A 124 -1.01 0.61 -8.11
CA ASN A 124 0.13 0.21 -8.92
C ASN A 124 -0.27 -0.21 -10.35
N THR A 125 0.69 -0.16 -11.27
CA THR A 125 0.55 -0.78 -12.60
C THR A 125 0.99 -2.24 -12.55
N TYR A 126 0.45 -3.04 -13.47
CA TYR A 126 0.76 -4.47 -13.57
C TYR A 126 0.63 -4.89 -15.04
N ASP A 127 1.74 -5.29 -15.64
CA ASP A 127 1.81 -5.82 -17.00
C ASP A 127 2.26 -7.29 -16.94
N TYR A 128 1.56 -8.18 -17.62
CA TYR A 128 1.76 -9.64 -17.54
C TYR A 128 1.78 -10.26 -18.92
N HIS A 129 2.79 -11.09 -19.18
CA HIS A 129 2.97 -11.78 -20.45
C HIS A 129 3.24 -13.27 -20.23
N GLU A 130 2.64 -14.08 -21.10
CA GLU A 130 3.01 -15.48 -21.29
C GLU A 130 3.75 -15.63 -22.63
N ILE A 131 4.97 -16.16 -22.55
CA ILE A 131 5.89 -16.34 -23.67
C ILE A 131 5.99 -17.83 -23.96
N TYR A 132 5.81 -18.18 -25.24
CA TYR A 132 5.80 -19.54 -25.74
C TYR A 132 6.94 -19.71 -26.76
N ASN A 133 8.10 -20.17 -26.30
CA ASN A 133 9.22 -20.44 -27.20
C ASN A 133 8.97 -21.77 -27.93
N LYS A 134 9.16 -21.81 -29.25
CA LYS A 134 8.98 -23.02 -30.07
C LYS A 134 9.84 -24.16 -29.53
N GLY A 135 9.22 -25.15 -28.89
CA GLY A 135 9.88 -26.31 -28.28
C GLY A 135 10.39 -26.12 -26.84
N ALA A 136 10.14 -24.97 -26.19
CA ALA A 136 10.60 -24.68 -24.83
C ALA A 136 9.44 -24.51 -23.83
N GLU A 137 9.78 -24.55 -22.53
CA GLU A 137 8.85 -24.32 -21.42
C GLU A 137 8.18 -22.94 -21.51
N ARG A 138 6.90 -22.85 -21.10
CA ARG A 138 6.17 -21.57 -21.06
C ARG A 138 6.78 -20.66 -20.00
N ILE A 139 7.18 -19.46 -20.41
CA ILE A 139 7.76 -18.45 -19.51
C ILE A 139 6.69 -17.42 -19.19
N ARG A 140 6.39 -17.22 -17.91
CA ARG A 140 5.49 -16.17 -17.44
C ARG A 140 6.31 -15.06 -16.82
N VAL A 141 6.10 -13.82 -17.25
CA VAL A 141 6.80 -12.64 -16.72
C VAL A 141 5.81 -11.52 -16.42
N PHE A 142 6.14 -10.68 -15.45
CA PHE A 142 5.35 -9.49 -15.17
C PHE A 142 6.19 -8.32 -14.68
N LYS A 143 5.68 -7.11 -14.93
CA LYS A 143 6.26 -5.83 -14.53
C LYS A 143 5.26 -5.05 -13.70
N MET A 144 5.74 -4.49 -12.60
CA MET A 144 4.95 -3.71 -11.66
C MET A 144 5.56 -2.32 -11.46
N GLY A 145 4.78 -1.29 -11.77
CA GLY A 145 5.11 0.09 -11.40
C GLY A 145 4.45 0.45 -10.07
N ILE A 146 5.25 0.65 -9.04
CA ILE A 146 4.79 0.99 -7.69
C ILE A 146 5.00 2.51 -7.48
N PRO A 147 3.93 3.30 -7.33
CA PRO A 147 4.04 4.71 -7.00
C PRO A 147 4.43 4.91 -5.52
N THR A 148 5.24 5.93 -5.25
CA THR A 148 5.60 6.36 -3.89
C THR A 148 4.75 7.54 -3.45
N ASP A 149 4.78 7.85 -2.15
CA ASP A 149 4.03 8.99 -1.61
C ASP A 149 4.67 10.33 -2.03
N GLN A 150 5.91 10.31 -2.51
CA GLN A 150 6.61 11.46 -3.10
C GLN A 150 6.28 11.68 -4.59
N GLY A 151 5.48 10.79 -5.20
CA GLY A 151 5.04 10.92 -6.60
C GLY A 151 5.93 10.22 -7.63
N ASN A 152 7.00 9.55 -7.22
CA ASN A 152 7.83 8.74 -8.11
C ASN A 152 7.17 7.39 -8.40
N ILE A 153 7.57 6.73 -9.50
CA ILE A 153 7.12 5.38 -9.84
C ILE A 153 8.35 4.51 -10.11
N TYR A 154 8.47 3.42 -9.36
CA TYR A 154 9.55 2.44 -9.53
C TYR A 154 9.03 1.17 -10.17
N ASN A 155 9.74 0.69 -11.18
CA ASN A 155 9.39 -0.52 -11.90
C ASN A 155 10.18 -1.71 -11.37
N PHE A 156 9.47 -2.78 -11.02
CA PHE A 156 10.03 -4.06 -10.62
C PHE A 156 9.55 -5.13 -11.58
N CYS A 157 10.46 -5.98 -12.03
CA CYS A 157 10.19 -7.00 -13.03
C CYS A 157 10.47 -8.40 -12.46
N PHE A 158 9.64 -9.35 -12.83
CA PHE A 158 9.62 -10.67 -12.23
C PHE A 158 9.35 -11.76 -13.26
N ARG A 159 9.83 -12.96 -12.95
CA ARG A 159 9.56 -14.19 -13.69
C ARG A 159 8.86 -15.20 -12.77
N ILE A 160 7.90 -15.93 -13.33
CA ILE A 160 7.30 -17.10 -12.71
C ILE A 160 7.75 -18.33 -13.50
N PRO A 161 8.73 -19.11 -13.00
CA PRO A 161 9.17 -20.35 -13.61
C PRO A 161 8.02 -21.36 -13.63
N GLU A 162 8.15 -22.35 -14.50
CA GLU A 162 7.22 -23.48 -14.51
C GLU A 162 7.41 -24.33 -13.25
N LYS A 163 6.31 -24.88 -12.75
CA LYS A 163 6.34 -25.78 -11.59
C LYS A 163 7.08 -27.06 -11.96
N LYS A 164 8.33 -27.20 -11.53
CA LYS A 164 9.10 -28.45 -11.68
C LYS A 164 8.63 -29.46 -10.62
N GLY A 165 8.05 -30.59 -11.05
CA GLY A 165 7.65 -31.68 -10.15
C GLY A 165 6.58 -32.64 -10.69
N ASN A 166 6.56 -33.86 -10.15
CA ASN A 166 5.56 -34.90 -10.44
C ASN A 166 4.17 -34.51 -9.88
N ALA A 167 3.08 -35.03 -10.46
CA ALA A 167 1.71 -34.68 -10.08
C ALA A 167 1.42 -34.78 -8.57
N ARG A 168 2.09 -35.71 -7.87
CA ARG A 168 1.96 -35.94 -6.42
C ARG A 168 2.70 -34.91 -5.55
N THR A 169 3.72 -34.24 -6.08
CA THR A 169 4.50 -33.21 -5.36
C THR A 169 4.15 -31.78 -5.80
N ARG A 170 3.37 -31.60 -6.87
CA ARG A 170 2.90 -30.28 -7.35
C ARG A 170 2.00 -29.53 -6.37
N SER A 171 1.28 -30.23 -5.49
CA SER A 171 0.48 -29.64 -4.41
C SER A 171 1.30 -29.30 -3.17
N VAL A 172 2.43 -29.98 -2.98
CA VAL A 172 3.33 -29.84 -1.81
C VAL A 172 4.49 -28.88 -2.10
N ALA A 173 4.82 -28.64 -3.37
CA ALA A 173 5.72 -27.57 -3.80
C ALA A 173 5.05 -26.22 -3.50
N MET A 174 5.25 -25.77 -2.26
CA MET A 174 4.73 -24.55 -1.71
C MET A 174 5.17 -23.36 -2.56
N GLY A 175 4.17 -22.74 -3.18
CA GLY A 175 4.24 -21.45 -3.82
C GLY A 175 4.71 -21.41 -5.27
N ASN A 176 4.16 -20.46 -6.02
CA ASN A 176 4.80 -20.06 -7.26
C ASN A 176 6.10 -19.37 -6.84
N HIS A 177 7.25 -19.98 -7.14
CA HIS A 177 8.54 -19.33 -6.90
C HIS A 177 8.59 -18.10 -7.82
N ILE A 178 8.49 -16.89 -7.29
CA ILE A 178 8.61 -15.68 -8.10
C ILE A 178 10.07 -15.25 -8.01
N GLU A 179 10.71 -15.05 -9.15
CA GLU A 179 12.11 -14.65 -9.24
C GLU A 179 12.18 -13.19 -9.72
N ALA A 180 13.04 -12.40 -9.09
CA ALA A 180 13.34 -11.05 -9.58
C ALA A 180 14.08 -11.14 -10.91
N LEU A 181 13.75 -10.22 -11.82
CA LEU A 181 14.35 -10.08 -13.14
C LEU A 181 14.65 -8.59 -13.38
N SER A 182 15.71 -8.28 -14.13
CA SER A 182 15.91 -6.90 -14.55
C SER A 182 14.80 -6.46 -15.51
N CYS A 183 14.39 -5.19 -15.46
CA CYS A 183 13.37 -4.71 -16.39
C CYS A 183 13.86 -4.65 -17.84
N ALA A 184 15.18 -4.53 -18.07
CA ALA A 184 15.76 -4.67 -19.40
C ALA A 184 15.59 -6.10 -19.96
N ASP A 185 15.77 -7.12 -19.13
CA ASP A 185 15.54 -8.51 -19.54
C ASP A 185 14.05 -8.79 -19.80
N PHE A 186 13.16 -8.20 -19.00
CA PHE A 186 11.71 -8.27 -19.24
C PHE A 186 11.35 -7.70 -20.61
N ASP A 187 11.81 -6.49 -20.91
CA ASP A 187 11.51 -5.81 -22.18
C ASP A 187 12.08 -6.64 -23.37
N ARG A 188 13.31 -7.15 -23.25
CA ARG A 188 13.93 -8.04 -24.27
C ARG A 188 13.12 -9.32 -24.52
N LEU A 189 12.67 -10.00 -23.48
CA LEU A 189 11.88 -11.23 -23.60
C LEU A 189 10.57 -11.01 -24.36
N ILE A 190 9.92 -9.86 -24.14
CA ILE A 190 8.70 -9.48 -24.84
C ILE A 190 8.97 -9.22 -26.32
N GLU A 191 10.03 -8.46 -26.64
CA GLU A 191 10.41 -8.16 -28.01
C GLU A 191 10.75 -9.42 -28.81
N GLU A 192 11.49 -10.37 -28.21
CA GLU A 192 11.82 -11.65 -28.84
C GLU A 192 10.57 -12.48 -29.14
N ASN A 193 9.65 -12.58 -28.17
CA ASN A 193 8.38 -13.29 -28.34
C ASN A 193 7.54 -12.68 -29.48
N ALA A 194 7.50 -11.36 -29.58
CA ALA A 194 6.76 -10.64 -30.62
C ALA A 194 7.30 -10.94 -32.04
N LYS A 195 8.60 -11.19 -32.19
CA LYS A 195 9.23 -11.56 -33.48
C LYS A 195 8.97 -13.00 -33.89
N THR A 196 8.61 -13.87 -32.94
CA THR A 196 8.39 -15.30 -33.17
C THR A 196 6.94 -15.71 -33.37
N LYS A 197 6.00 -14.80 -33.10
CA LYS A 197 4.56 -14.93 -33.40
C LYS A 197 4.29 -14.63 -34.87
#